data_AF-A0A378PWT9-F1
#
_entry.id   AF-A0A378PWT9-F1
#
_cell.length_a   1.000
_cell.length_b   1.000
_cell.length_c   1.000
_cell.angle_alpha   90.00
_cell.angle_beta   90.00
_cell.angle_gamma   90.00
#
_symmetry.space_group_name_H-M   'P 1'
#
loop_
_entity.id
_entity.type
_entity.pdbx_description
1 polymer ?
#
loop_
_entity_poly.entity_id
_entity_poly.type
_entity_poly.pdbx_seq_one_letter_code
_entity_poly.pdbx_strand_id
1 'polypeptide(L)'
;MTADDSVFAVSAYAPITNLENADMAYEWQFNGIDDYHKMHVSMLDYNIKRERIKASLTDEQKSWSNELRSNFPSYINGLKLTGHNGQSLTLDYNGNGTFKDEVIYHLNNFANTAFKNGTDLSDFDFLAQRKSANPFYVADFDGYLKYLGRGKGVAAFDATDLTSGENNLFGNKTLNNQHFTAFGKKYGQGSMADAHTIKMMNAMNYIAQSPTEHWRIRHAAKDNDTSLAVPVILATALQNQGKNVDFALAWGVGHGGDYDLNELFDWADKLVKENGVVKSK
;
A
#
# COMPACT_ATOMS: atom_id res chain seq x y z
N MET A 1 19.30 -32.41 -4.03
CA MET A 1 18.08 -31.96 -4.73
C MET A 1 17.62 -30.71 -4.02
N THR A 2 17.63 -29.57 -4.70
CA THR A 2 16.93 -28.36 -4.26
C THR A 2 15.51 -28.46 -4.79
N ALA A 3 14.51 -28.47 -3.91
CA ALA A 3 13.13 -28.34 -4.32
C ALA A 3 12.92 -26.93 -4.91
N ASP A 4 12.07 -26.83 -5.92
CA ASP A 4 11.60 -25.54 -6.44
C ASP A 4 10.73 -24.85 -5.37
N ASP A 5 10.95 -23.56 -5.15
CA ASP A 5 10.21 -22.72 -4.22
C ASP A 5 9.18 -21.82 -4.92
N SER A 6 9.00 -22.00 -6.24
CA SER A 6 7.92 -21.37 -6.98
C SER A 6 6.55 -21.72 -6.40
N VAL A 7 5.67 -20.71 -6.33
CA VAL A 7 4.30 -20.88 -5.84
C VAL A 7 3.30 -20.69 -6.97
N PHE A 8 2.23 -21.49 -6.93
CA PHE A 8 1.16 -21.47 -7.92
C PHE A 8 0.38 -20.14 -7.93
N ALA A 9 0.06 -19.62 -6.73
CA ALA A 9 -0.75 -18.42 -6.57
C ALA A 9 -0.39 -17.68 -5.26
N VAL A 10 -0.67 -16.39 -5.21
CA VAL A 10 -0.48 -15.54 -4.03
C VAL A 10 -1.80 -14.85 -3.69
N SER A 11 -2.24 -14.95 -2.43
CA SER A 11 -3.21 -14.03 -1.85
C SER A 11 -2.50 -13.15 -0.83
N ALA A 12 -2.57 -11.83 -1.00
CA ALA A 12 -1.90 -10.86 -0.12
C ALA A 12 -2.90 -9.80 0.36
N TYR A 13 -3.01 -9.67 1.68
CA TYR A 13 -3.78 -8.62 2.35
C TYR A 13 -2.84 -7.54 2.88
N ALA A 14 -3.20 -6.28 2.63
CA ALA A 14 -2.46 -5.09 3.05
C ALA A 14 -0.93 -5.24 2.90
N PRO A 15 -0.40 -5.60 1.71
CA PRO A 15 1.01 -5.91 1.56
C PRO A 15 1.88 -4.67 1.83
N ILE A 16 2.57 -4.67 2.97
CA ILE A 16 3.58 -3.66 3.33
C ILE A 16 4.88 -4.03 2.61
N THR A 17 5.01 -3.56 1.39
CA THR A 17 6.14 -3.82 0.48
C THR A 17 6.66 -2.52 -0.12
N ASN A 18 7.66 -2.61 -1.01
CA ASN A 18 8.23 -1.44 -1.70
C ASN A 18 8.73 -0.37 -0.72
N LEU A 19 9.32 -0.84 0.40
CA LEU A 19 9.63 -0.06 1.59
C LEU A 19 10.52 1.13 1.29
N GLU A 20 11.49 0.97 0.39
CA GLU A 20 12.43 2.03 0.02
C GLU A 20 11.78 3.19 -0.76
N ASN A 21 10.54 3.01 -1.23
CA ASN A 21 9.72 4.06 -1.86
C ASN A 21 8.46 4.39 -1.05
N ALA A 22 8.20 3.69 0.05
CA ALA A 22 6.95 3.78 0.80
C ALA A 22 6.82 5.12 1.54
N ASP A 23 7.92 5.72 1.99
CA ASP A 23 7.92 7.06 2.59
C ASP A 23 7.47 8.15 1.60
N MET A 24 7.98 8.09 0.36
CA MET A 24 7.53 9.00 -0.70
C MET A 24 6.05 8.81 -1.03
N ALA A 25 5.60 7.55 -1.11
CA ALA A 25 4.19 7.23 -1.37
C ALA A 25 3.28 7.71 -0.23
N TYR A 26 3.72 7.58 1.03
CA TYR A 26 2.99 8.02 2.21
C TYR A 26 2.82 9.53 2.22
N GLU A 27 3.88 10.27 1.95
CA GLU A 27 3.83 11.73 1.92
C GLU A 27 3.14 12.27 0.66
N TRP A 28 3.18 11.57 -0.48
CA TRP A 28 2.28 11.90 -1.61
C TRP A 28 0.80 11.82 -1.22
N GLN A 29 0.42 10.84 -0.39
CA GLN A 29 -0.96 10.66 0.04
C GLN A 29 -1.36 11.57 1.21
N PHE A 30 -0.47 11.88 2.15
CA PHE A 30 -0.83 12.52 3.41
C PHE A 30 -0.17 13.89 3.68
N ASN A 31 0.67 14.41 2.78
CA ASN A 31 1.21 15.76 2.91
C ASN A 31 0.09 16.80 3.05
N GLY A 32 0.25 17.74 3.98
CA GLY A 32 -0.78 18.72 4.35
C GLY A 32 -1.75 18.24 5.44
N ILE A 33 -1.68 16.97 5.87
CA ILE A 33 -2.39 16.45 7.04
C ILE A 33 -1.40 16.33 8.20
N ASP A 34 -1.33 17.37 9.02
CA ASP A 34 -0.31 17.49 10.08
C ASP A 34 -0.64 16.66 11.34
N ASP A 35 -1.93 16.47 11.64
CA ASP A 35 -2.40 15.67 12.78
C ASP A 35 -2.47 14.19 12.39
N TYR A 36 -1.92 13.32 13.22
CA TYR A 36 -1.91 11.87 12.98
C TYR A 36 -2.18 11.07 14.26
N HIS A 37 -2.62 9.82 14.09
CA HIS A 37 -2.89 8.90 15.19
C HIS A 37 -1.95 7.71 15.10
N LYS A 38 -0.88 7.73 15.90
CA LYS A 38 0.09 6.63 15.92
C LYS A 38 -0.36 5.50 16.83
N MET A 39 -0.09 4.27 16.40
CA MET A 39 -0.24 3.10 17.26
C MET A 39 0.88 3.12 18.31
N HIS A 40 0.51 3.17 19.57
CA HIS A 40 1.40 3.01 20.69
C HIS A 40 1.21 1.61 21.26
N VAL A 41 2.29 0.82 21.22
CA VAL A 41 2.32 -0.52 21.78
C VAL A 41 3.06 -0.46 23.10
N SER A 42 2.42 -0.88 24.18
CA SER A 42 3.01 -1.01 25.50
C SER A 42 2.75 -2.41 26.05
N MET A 43 3.60 -2.85 26.98
CA MET A 43 3.33 -4.06 27.77
C MET A 43 2.74 -3.64 29.10
N LEU A 44 1.53 -4.13 29.39
CA LEU A 44 0.87 -3.98 30.68
C LEU A 44 0.51 -5.38 31.17
N ASP A 45 1.06 -5.80 32.31
CA ASP A 45 0.77 -7.10 32.94
C ASP A 45 0.93 -8.31 32.01
N TYR A 46 2.05 -8.38 31.28
CA TYR A 46 2.37 -9.42 30.27
C TYR A 46 1.41 -9.49 29.07
N ASN A 47 0.48 -8.53 28.95
CA ASN A 47 -0.37 -8.38 27.79
C ASN A 47 0.11 -7.21 26.93
N ILE A 48 0.09 -7.40 25.61
CA ILE A 48 0.37 -6.33 24.65
C ILE A 48 -0.85 -5.42 24.60
N LYS A 49 -0.69 -4.18 25.05
CA LYS A 49 -1.69 -3.12 24.92
C LYS A 49 -1.38 -2.29 23.68
N ARG A 50 -2.41 -2.04 22.86
CA ARG A 50 -2.32 -1.24 21.63
C ARG A 50 -3.29 -0.06 21.75
N GLU A 51 -2.78 1.15 21.69
CA GLU A 51 -3.58 2.38 21.83
C GLU A 51 -3.25 3.36 20.71
N ARG A 52 -4.26 4.06 20.18
CA ARG A 52 -4.02 5.16 19.23
C ARG A 52 -3.79 6.45 20.00
N ILE A 53 -2.63 7.06 19.83
CA ILE A 53 -2.26 8.34 20.46
C ILE A 53 -2.25 9.42 19.38
N LYS A 54 -2.93 10.54 19.65
CA LYS A 54 -2.90 11.73 18.80
C LYS A 54 -1.52 12.40 18.89
N ALA A 55 -0.97 12.78 17.75
CA ALA A 55 0.25 13.54 17.63
C ALA A 55 0.13 14.51 16.43
N SER A 56 1.05 15.47 16.36
CA SER A 56 1.11 16.44 15.26
C SER A 56 2.54 16.52 14.74
N LEU A 57 2.69 16.81 13.45
CA LEU A 57 3.99 17.01 12.82
C LEU A 57 4.69 18.26 13.33
N THR A 58 5.99 18.15 13.59
CA THR A 58 6.87 19.30 13.80
C THR A 58 7.11 20.05 12.49
N ASP A 59 7.57 21.30 12.55
CA ASP A 59 7.89 22.08 11.34
C ASP A 59 8.97 21.41 10.48
N GLU A 60 9.94 20.75 11.13
CA GLU A 60 10.95 19.94 10.45
C GLU A 60 10.31 18.75 9.71
N GLN A 61 9.41 18.01 10.36
CA GLN A 61 8.70 16.91 9.71
C GLN A 61 7.80 17.39 8.57
N LYS A 62 7.21 18.58 8.65
CA LYS A 62 6.46 19.18 7.53
C LYS A 62 7.38 19.51 6.35
N SER A 63 8.58 20.00 6.61
CA SER A 63 9.60 20.22 5.56
C SER A 63 10.01 18.90 4.90
N TRP A 64 10.25 17.86 5.69
CA TRP A 64 10.54 16.51 5.21
C TRP A 64 9.39 15.91 4.40
N SER A 65 8.14 16.10 4.84
CA SER A 65 6.93 15.69 4.12
C SER A 65 6.88 16.30 2.72
N ASN A 66 7.18 17.60 2.60
CA ASN A 66 7.23 18.28 1.31
C ASN A 66 8.33 17.71 0.39
N GLU A 67 9.52 17.43 0.92
CA GLU A 67 10.62 16.82 0.15
C GLU A 67 10.23 15.42 -0.36
N LEU A 68 9.75 14.54 0.53
CA LEU A 68 9.34 13.17 0.18
C LEU A 68 8.20 13.16 -0.85
N ARG A 69 7.17 14.01 -0.67
CA ARG A 69 6.09 14.18 -1.66
C ARG A 69 6.65 14.59 -3.03
N SER A 70 7.58 15.55 -3.06
CA SER A 70 8.11 16.08 -4.32
C SER A 70 8.94 15.05 -5.12
N ASN A 71 9.48 14.03 -4.45
CA ASN A 71 10.26 12.97 -5.07
C ASN A 71 9.40 11.83 -5.65
N PHE A 72 8.17 11.65 -5.14
CA PHE A 72 7.30 10.56 -5.56
C PHE A 72 6.92 10.55 -7.05
N PRO A 73 6.63 11.70 -7.71
CA PRO A 73 6.34 11.72 -9.14
C PRO A 73 7.45 11.13 -10.01
N SER A 74 8.72 11.39 -9.68
CA SER A 74 9.85 10.83 -10.42
C SER A 74 9.88 9.31 -10.33
N TYR A 75 9.57 8.76 -9.16
CA TYR A 75 9.47 7.31 -8.96
C TYR A 75 8.34 6.71 -9.81
N ILE A 76 7.11 7.23 -9.71
CA ILE A 76 5.96 6.75 -10.49
C ILE A 76 6.24 6.80 -11.99
N ASN A 77 6.73 7.95 -12.49
CA ASN A 77 6.99 8.13 -13.92
C ASN A 77 8.11 7.19 -14.41
N GLY A 78 9.09 6.87 -13.55
CA GLY A 78 10.17 5.94 -13.84
C GLY A 78 9.72 4.48 -14.00
N LEU A 79 8.62 4.08 -13.35
CA LEU A 79 8.06 2.72 -13.46
C LEU A 79 7.42 2.45 -14.82
N LYS A 80 7.03 3.50 -15.57
CA LYS A 80 6.38 3.40 -16.89
C LYS A 80 5.14 2.50 -16.89
N LEU A 81 4.34 2.60 -15.82
CA LEU A 81 3.13 1.81 -15.66
C LEU A 81 2.05 2.21 -16.67
N THR A 82 1.22 1.24 -17.04
CA THR A 82 0.03 1.42 -17.89
C THR A 82 -1.20 0.97 -17.11
N GLY A 83 -2.19 1.85 -16.95
CA GLY A 83 -3.37 1.61 -16.13
C GLY A 83 -4.44 0.74 -16.80
N HIS A 84 -5.55 0.53 -16.09
CA HIS A 84 -6.68 -0.30 -16.53
C HIS A 84 -7.26 0.08 -17.90
N ASN A 85 -7.13 1.35 -18.30
CA ASN A 85 -7.65 1.90 -19.54
C ASN A 85 -6.61 1.94 -20.68
N GLY A 86 -5.42 1.38 -20.47
CA GLY A 86 -4.32 1.40 -21.44
C GLY A 86 -3.52 2.71 -21.49
N GLN A 87 -3.79 3.68 -20.62
CA GLN A 87 -3.03 4.94 -20.57
C GLN A 87 -1.77 4.78 -19.71
N SER A 88 -0.71 5.49 -20.09
CA SER A 88 0.46 5.65 -19.23
C SER A 88 0.07 6.34 -17.93
N LEU A 89 0.49 5.77 -16.81
CA LEU A 89 0.28 6.34 -15.48
C LEU A 89 1.43 7.26 -15.13
N THR A 90 1.14 8.55 -14.96
CA THR A 90 2.12 9.57 -14.60
C THR A 90 1.60 10.51 -13.53
N LEU A 91 2.52 11.22 -12.89
CA LEU A 91 2.27 12.33 -11.99
C LEU A 91 3.07 13.56 -12.44
N ASP A 92 2.45 14.72 -12.31
CA ASP A 92 3.09 16.03 -12.43
C ASP A 92 3.85 16.42 -11.14
N TYR A 93 4.46 17.60 -11.14
CA TYR A 93 5.22 18.11 -9.99
C TYR A 93 4.36 18.35 -8.73
N ASN A 94 3.05 18.47 -8.88
CA ASN A 94 2.11 18.60 -7.77
C ASN A 94 1.62 17.24 -7.25
N GLY A 95 1.98 16.14 -7.90
CA GLY A 95 1.47 14.80 -7.57
C GLY A 95 0.07 14.53 -8.11
N ASN A 96 -0.37 15.25 -9.15
CA ASN A 96 -1.61 14.98 -9.88
C ASN A 96 -1.31 14.33 -11.24
N GLY A 97 -2.24 13.56 -11.78
CA GLY A 97 -2.09 12.92 -13.09
C GLY A 97 -2.82 11.58 -13.17
N THR A 98 -2.61 10.86 -14.26
CA THR A 98 -3.32 9.61 -14.55
C THR A 98 -3.07 8.51 -13.51
N PHE A 99 -1.94 8.53 -12.81
CA PHE A 99 -1.74 7.61 -11.67
C PHE A 99 -2.68 7.89 -10.50
N LYS A 100 -2.93 9.17 -10.18
CA LYS A 100 -3.91 9.55 -9.15
C LYS A 100 -5.32 9.14 -9.58
N ASP A 101 -5.64 9.29 -10.86
CA ASP A 101 -6.91 8.83 -11.44
C ASP A 101 -7.06 7.31 -11.34
N GLU A 102 -5.99 6.52 -11.48
CA GLU A 102 -5.99 5.07 -11.28
C GLU A 102 -6.33 4.70 -9.82
N VAL A 103 -5.74 5.39 -8.85
CA VAL A 103 -6.08 5.20 -7.42
C VAL A 103 -7.56 5.52 -7.17
N ILE A 104 -8.05 6.62 -7.72
CA ILE A 104 -9.46 7.02 -7.63
C ILE A 104 -10.38 6.01 -8.33
N TYR A 105 -9.97 5.44 -9.47
CA TYR A 105 -10.70 4.38 -10.16
C TYR A 105 -10.91 3.17 -9.25
N HIS A 106 -9.87 2.71 -8.55
CA HIS A 106 -9.99 1.60 -7.61
C HIS A 106 -10.90 1.95 -6.42
N LEU A 107 -10.81 3.17 -5.88
CA LEU A 107 -11.74 3.65 -4.84
C LEU A 107 -13.20 3.67 -5.31
N ASN A 108 -13.44 4.10 -6.55
CA ASN A 108 -14.78 4.14 -7.14
C ASN A 108 -15.36 2.75 -7.35
N ASN A 109 -14.60 1.82 -7.94
CA ASN A 109 -15.04 0.43 -8.11
C ASN A 109 -15.48 -0.17 -6.79
N PHE A 110 -14.64 0.05 -5.79
CA PHE A 110 -14.82 -0.43 -4.46
C PHE A 110 -16.06 0.16 -3.74
N ALA A 111 -16.24 1.48 -3.77
CA ALA A 111 -17.45 2.13 -3.25
C ALA A 111 -18.72 1.55 -3.92
N ASN A 112 -18.69 1.32 -5.23
CA ASN A 112 -19.83 0.73 -5.94
C ASN A 112 -20.05 -0.75 -5.61
N THR A 113 -19.01 -1.52 -5.27
CA THR A 113 -19.17 -2.87 -4.72
C THR A 113 -19.86 -2.83 -3.36
N ALA A 114 -19.43 -1.95 -2.45
CA ALA A 114 -20.07 -1.79 -1.14
C ALA A 114 -21.55 -1.41 -1.27
N PHE A 115 -21.86 -0.46 -2.16
CA PHE A 115 -23.24 -0.05 -2.46
C PHE A 115 -24.11 -1.20 -2.99
N LYS A 116 -23.60 -1.99 -3.95
CA LYS A 116 -24.30 -3.17 -4.48
C LYS A 116 -24.57 -4.22 -3.40
N ASN A 117 -23.69 -4.30 -2.40
CA ASN A 117 -23.84 -5.17 -1.25
C ASN A 117 -24.71 -4.57 -0.12
N GLY A 118 -25.40 -3.45 -0.37
CA GLY A 118 -26.36 -2.85 0.55
C GLY A 118 -25.77 -1.87 1.57
N THR A 119 -24.51 -1.44 1.39
CA THR A 119 -23.92 -0.39 2.22
C THR A 119 -24.51 0.97 1.86
N ASP A 120 -24.98 1.71 2.86
CA ASP A 120 -25.32 3.13 2.70
C ASP A 120 -24.04 3.97 2.66
N LEU A 121 -23.89 4.75 1.58
CA LEU A 121 -22.74 5.60 1.32
C LEU A 121 -23.11 7.10 1.32
N SER A 122 -24.34 7.44 1.69
CA SER A 122 -24.82 8.83 1.68
C SER A 122 -24.18 9.71 2.74
N ASP A 123 -23.64 9.12 3.81
CA ASP A 123 -22.96 9.83 4.91
C ASP A 123 -21.51 10.26 4.59
N PHE A 124 -20.97 9.91 3.41
CA PHE A 124 -19.60 10.25 3.02
C PHE A 124 -19.59 11.47 2.09
N ASP A 125 -19.34 12.65 2.66
CA ASP A 125 -19.32 13.94 1.93
C ASP A 125 -18.30 14.00 0.78
N PHE A 126 -17.28 13.14 0.79
CA PHE A 126 -16.29 13.05 -0.29
C PHE A 126 -16.79 12.27 -1.51
N LEU A 127 -17.92 11.55 -1.38
CA LEU A 127 -18.56 10.83 -2.47
C LEU A 127 -19.67 11.69 -3.09
N ALA A 128 -19.79 11.62 -4.40
CA ALA A 128 -20.95 12.10 -5.13
C ALA A 128 -21.62 10.95 -5.89
N GLN A 129 -22.87 11.17 -6.30
CA GLN A 129 -23.66 10.22 -7.04
C GLN A 129 -24.00 10.72 -8.44
N ARG A 130 -24.01 9.82 -9.42
CA ARG A 130 -24.47 10.05 -10.79
C ARG A 130 -25.49 9.00 -11.21
N LYS A 131 -26.32 9.33 -12.21
CA LYS A 131 -27.30 8.39 -12.78
C LYS A 131 -26.60 7.34 -13.66
N SER A 132 -26.11 6.25 -13.07
CA SER A 132 -25.48 5.13 -13.78
C SER A 132 -25.54 3.83 -12.95
N ALA A 133 -25.15 2.69 -13.54
CA ALA A 133 -25.07 1.40 -12.84
C ALA A 133 -24.00 1.36 -11.73
N ASN A 134 -23.00 2.24 -11.79
CA ASN A 134 -21.98 2.46 -10.75
C ASN A 134 -22.09 3.93 -10.30
N PRO A 135 -23.11 4.26 -9.47
CA PRO A 135 -23.50 5.64 -9.21
C PRO A 135 -22.50 6.42 -8.37
N PHE A 136 -21.72 5.79 -7.49
CA PHE A 136 -20.82 6.50 -6.58
C PHE A 136 -19.46 6.79 -7.22
N TYR A 137 -18.90 7.97 -6.93
CA TYR A 137 -17.52 8.31 -7.25
C TYR A 137 -16.94 9.29 -6.22
N VAL A 138 -15.63 9.23 -6.00
CA VAL A 138 -14.89 10.19 -5.17
C VAL A 138 -14.86 11.54 -5.89
N ALA A 139 -15.60 12.51 -5.35
CA ALA A 139 -15.65 13.88 -5.87
C ALA A 139 -14.64 14.80 -5.17
N ASP A 140 -14.26 14.48 -3.94
CA ASP A 140 -13.26 15.20 -3.16
C ASP A 140 -12.21 14.22 -2.61
N PHE A 141 -11.06 14.12 -3.29
CA PHE A 141 -9.99 13.24 -2.84
C PHE A 141 -9.38 13.71 -1.52
N ASP A 142 -9.28 15.02 -1.27
CA ASP A 142 -8.73 15.54 -0.02
C ASP A 142 -9.69 15.29 1.15
N GLY A 143 -10.99 15.38 0.90
CA GLY A 143 -12.04 14.95 1.83
C GLY A 143 -11.95 13.47 2.18
N TYR A 144 -11.68 12.61 1.19
CA TYR A 144 -11.41 11.19 1.43
C TYR A 144 -10.16 10.99 2.29
N LEU A 145 -9.06 11.72 2.04
CA LEU A 145 -7.84 11.62 2.84
C LEU A 145 -8.04 12.09 4.29
N LYS A 146 -8.85 13.12 4.52
CA LYS A 146 -9.27 13.55 5.86
C LYS A 146 -10.10 12.48 6.56
N TYR A 147 -11.02 11.85 5.82
CA TYR A 147 -11.75 10.69 6.33
C TYR A 147 -10.77 9.59 6.71
N LEU A 148 -9.90 9.14 5.81
CA LEU A 148 -8.91 8.08 6.04
C LEU A 148 -8.04 8.38 7.27
N GLY A 149 -7.55 9.61 7.37
CA GLY A 149 -6.70 10.11 8.45
C GLY A 149 -5.27 9.60 8.33
N ARG A 150 -4.32 10.36 8.88
CA ARG A 150 -2.89 10.00 8.88
C ARG A 150 -2.56 9.10 10.08
N GLY A 151 -1.81 8.02 9.84
CA GLY A 151 -1.45 7.03 10.87
C GLY A 151 -0.02 7.15 11.40
N LYS A 152 0.92 7.64 10.59
CA LYS A 152 2.37 7.61 10.88
C LYS A 152 2.98 9.01 10.88
N GLY A 153 4.16 9.16 11.51
CA GLY A 153 4.98 10.37 11.47
C GLY A 153 5.77 10.50 10.16
N VAL A 154 6.71 11.46 10.09
CA VAL A 154 7.68 11.57 8.96
C VAL A 154 9.09 11.23 9.46
N ALA A 155 9.85 10.36 8.79
CA ALA A 155 9.40 9.44 7.73
C ALA A 155 8.49 8.34 8.32
N ALA A 156 7.62 7.75 7.50
CA ALA A 156 6.62 6.78 7.95
C ALA A 156 7.19 5.37 8.17
N PHE A 157 8.28 5.02 7.45
CA PHE A 157 8.91 3.71 7.46
C PHE A 157 10.41 3.82 7.82
N ASP A 158 11.21 4.59 7.09
CA ASP A 158 12.64 4.76 7.42
C ASP A 158 12.84 5.88 8.45
N ALA A 159 12.53 5.60 9.71
CA ALA A 159 12.58 6.59 10.78
C ALA A 159 14.00 7.15 10.93
N THR A 160 14.12 8.48 11.01
CA THR A 160 15.42 9.17 11.10
C THR A 160 16.17 8.85 12.39
N ASP A 161 15.48 8.37 13.41
CA ASP A 161 16.03 7.93 14.70
C ASP A 161 16.22 6.40 14.80
N LEU A 162 16.01 5.66 13.69
CA LEU A 162 16.13 4.20 13.60
C LEU A 162 15.19 3.40 14.53
N THR A 163 14.04 3.98 14.91
CA THR A 163 13.12 3.35 15.87
C THR A 163 11.99 2.53 15.23
N SER A 164 11.83 2.56 13.90
CA SER A 164 10.75 1.81 13.24
C SER A 164 11.03 0.30 13.21
N GLY A 165 9.95 -0.47 13.03
CA GLY A 165 10.08 -1.91 12.80
C GLY A 165 10.81 -2.22 11.50
N GLU A 166 10.65 -1.38 10.49
CA GLU A 166 11.32 -1.49 9.20
C GLU A 166 12.83 -1.20 9.32
N ASN A 167 13.24 -0.24 10.15
CA ASN A 167 14.68 -0.06 10.44
C ASN A 167 15.28 -1.32 11.06
N ASN A 168 14.55 -1.99 11.95
CA ASN A 168 14.97 -3.26 12.54
C ASN A 168 15.01 -4.41 11.53
N LEU A 169 14.02 -4.47 10.63
CA LEU A 169 13.97 -5.44 9.53
C LEU A 169 15.23 -5.40 8.66
N PHE A 170 15.75 -4.19 8.43
CA PHE A 170 16.98 -3.96 7.67
C PHE A 170 18.26 -4.03 8.51
N GLY A 171 18.16 -4.45 9.77
CA GLY A 171 19.29 -4.84 10.60
C GLY A 171 20.07 -6.03 10.04
N ASN A 172 21.16 -6.38 10.73
CA ASN A 172 22.00 -7.51 10.42
C ASN A 172 22.56 -8.15 11.71
N LYS A 173 23.52 -9.08 11.57
CA LYS A 173 24.11 -9.81 12.70
C LYS A 173 24.79 -8.94 13.76
N THR A 174 25.23 -7.73 13.42
CA THR A 174 25.98 -6.84 14.31
C THR A 174 25.27 -5.51 14.58
N LEU A 175 24.31 -5.11 13.74
CA LEU A 175 23.55 -3.87 13.86
C LEU A 175 22.06 -4.18 13.87
N ASN A 176 21.36 -3.84 14.95
CA ASN A 176 19.92 -4.14 15.05
C ASN A 176 19.09 -3.33 14.06
N ASN A 177 19.46 -2.08 13.79
CA ASN A 177 18.65 -1.16 12.98
C ASN A 177 19.53 -0.46 11.94
N GLN A 178 19.04 -0.33 10.72
CA GLN A 178 19.70 0.41 9.64
C GLN A 178 18.71 1.23 8.83
N HIS A 179 19.19 2.28 8.17
CA HIS A 179 18.44 2.99 7.15
C HIS A 179 18.38 2.17 5.87
N PHE A 180 17.34 2.38 5.07
CA PHE A 180 17.13 1.68 3.79
C PHE A 180 16.70 2.62 2.67
N THR A 181 16.68 3.93 2.94
CA THR A 181 16.47 4.99 1.95
C THR A 181 17.59 6.02 2.01
N ALA A 182 17.84 6.69 0.87
CA ALA A 182 18.75 7.83 0.85
C ALA A 182 18.26 8.99 1.73
N PHE A 183 16.93 9.14 1.86
CA PHE A 183 16.31 10.16 2.70
C PHE A 183 16.58 9.91 4.19
N GLY A 184 16.27 8.70 4.68
CA GLY A 184 16.54 8.31 6.06
C GLY A 184 18.01 8.45 6.39
N LYS A 185 18.90 8.02 5.48
CA LYS A 185 20.35 8.17 5.67
C LYS A 185 20.85 9.62 5.67
N LYS A 186 20.20 10.52 4.94
CA LYS A 186 20.54 11.96 4.87
C LYS A 186 20.20 12.69 6.16
N TYR A 187 19.03 12.40 6.74
CA TYR A 187 18.50 13.11 7.91
C TYR A 187 18.69 12.37 9.24
N GLY A 188 19.01 11.08 9.19
CA GLY A 188 19.22 10.22 10.36
C GLY A 188 20.69 9.90 10.65
N GLN A 189 20.90 9.23 11.79
CA GLN A 189 22.20 8.72 12.22
C GLN A 189 22.27 7.20 12.01
N GLY A 190 23.49 6.64 11.94
CA GLY A 190 23.71 5.20 11.79
C GLY A 190 23.99 4.75 10.35
N SER A 191 23.92 3.46 10.08
CA SER A 191 24.36 2.87 8.81
C SER A 191 23.23 2.68 7.79
N MET A 192 23.60 2.61 6.51
CA MET A 192 22.70 2.19 5.42
C MET A 192 22.78 0.66 5.27
N ALA A 193 21.64 0.02 5.07
CA ALA A 193 21.56 -1.39 4.72
C ALA A 193 22.18 -1.65 3.34
N ASP A 194 22.68 -2.88 3.14
CA ASP A 194 23.25 -3.27 1.86
C ASP A 194 22.18 -3.24 0.74
N ALA A 195 22.58 -2.75 -0.44
CA ALA A 195 21.67 -2.59 -1.58
C ALA A 195 21.05 -3.91 -2.05
N HIS A 196 21.75 -5.03 -1.90
CA HIS A 196 21.20 -6.36 -2.19
C HIS A 196 20.08 -6.72 -1.20
N THR A 197 20.26 -6.44 0.09
CA THR A 197 19.21 -6.66 1.11
C THR A 197 17.96 -5.83 0.81
N ILE A 198 18.13 -4.54 0.50
CA ILE A 198 17.01 -3.67 0.12
C ILE A 198 16.27 -4.23 -1.09
N LYS A 199 17.02 -4.65 -2.13
CA LYS A 199 16.45 -5.27 -3.33
C LYS A 199 15.65 -6.54 -3.00
N MET A 200 16.16 -7.41 -2.14
CA MET A 200 15.49 -8.66 -1.73
C MET A 200 14.15 -8.42 -1.04
N MET A 201 13.99 -7.33 -0.30
CA MET A 201 12.78 -7.03 0.45
C MET A 201 11.68 -6.35 -0.38
N ASN A 202 11.93 -6.04 -1.66
CA ASN A 202 10.96 -5.40 -2.53
C ASN A 202 10.54 -6.33 -3.68
N ALA A 203 9.27 -6.77 -3.64
CA ALA A 203 8.67 -7.67 -4.63
C ALA A 203 8.70 -7.10 -6.06
N MET A 204 8.68 -5.77 -6.21
CA MET A 204 8.74 -5.09 -7.52
C MET A 204 9.96 -5.51 -8.35
N ASN A 205 11.07 -5.87 -7.69
CA ASN A 205 12.30 -6.28 -8.37
C ASN A 205 12.24 -7.66 -9.04
N TYR A 206 11.21 -8.46 -8.74
CA TYR A 206 11.13 -9.87 -9.14
C TYR A 206 9.90 -10.21 -9.97
N ILE A 207 8.97 -9.25 -10.17
CA ILE A 207 7.70 -9.48 -10.87
C ILE A 207 7.93 -10.11 -12.25
N ALA A 208 8.87 -9.57 -13.03
CA ALA A 208 9.14 -10.02 -14.40
C ALA A 208 9.73 -11.44 -14.47
N GLN A 209 10.41 -11.90 -13.41
CA GLN A 209 11.01 -13.24 -13.35
C GLN A 209 10.16 -14.24 -12.56
N SER A 210 9.12 -13.78 -11.88
CA SER A 210 8.28 -14.64 -11.06
C SER A 210 7.52 -15.64 -11.94
N PRO A 211 7.59 -16.96 -11.65
CA PRO A 211 6.77 -17.97 -12.33
C PRO A 211 5.31 -17.97 -11.82
N THR A 212 5.00 -17.24 -10.75
CA THR A 212 3.64 -17.17 -10.19
C THR A 212 2.74 -16.36 -11.12
N GLU A 213 1.65 -16.98 -11.56
CA GLU A 213 0.72 -16.38 -12.53
C GLU A 213 -0.52 -15.75 -11.90
N HIS A 214 -0.94 -16.23 -10.72
CA HIS A 214 -2.22 -15.87 -10.12
C HIS A 214 -2.03 -15.07 -8.84
N TRP A 215 -2.58 -13.85 -8.81
CA TRP A 215 -2.42 -12.91 -7.72
C TRP A 215 -3.77 -12.38 -7.28
N ARG A 216 -4.07 -12.48 -5.99
CA ARG A 216 -5.19 -11.82 -5.33
C ARG A 216 -4.63 -10.83 -4.33
N ILE A 217 -4.93 -9.55 -4.52
CA ILE A 217 -4.43 -8.48 -3.65
C ILE A 217 -5.63 -7.73 -3.08
N ARG A 218 -5.60 -7.50 -1.76
CA ARG A 218 -6.60 -6.70 -1.06
C ARG A 218 -5.91 -5.67 -0.18
N HIS A 219 -6.40 -4.44 -0.19
CA HIS A 219 -5.98 -3.40 0.76
C HIS A 219 -7.20 -2.64 1.21
N ALA A 220 -7.39 -2.42 2.50
CA ALA A 220 -8.61 -1.76 2.94
C ALA A 220 -8.62 -0.27 2.59
N ALA A 221 -9.75 0.27 2.12
CA ALA A 221 -9.86 1.70 1.85
C ALA A 221 -9.81 2.56 3.13
N LYS A 222 -9.92 1.95 4.31
CA LYS A 222 -9.74 2.61 5.61
C LYS A 222 -8.41 2.26 6.28
N ASP A 223 -7.51 1.57 5.57
CA ASP A 223 -6.16 1.25 6.04
C ASP A 223 -5.17 2.35 5.63
N ASN A 224 -4.53 2.93 6.65
CA ASN A 224 -3.55 4.00 6.55
C ASN A 224 -2.16 3.58 7.08
N ASP A 225 -1.88 2.28 7.21
CA ASP A 225 -0.57 1.74 7.60
C ASP A 225 0.46 1.89 6.46
N THR A 226 -0.02 1.96 5.21
CA THR A 226 0.74 2.43 4.04
C THR A 226 -0.14 3.28 3.11
N SER A 227 0.47 3.90 2.10
CA SER A 227 -0.24 4.62 1.04
C SER A 227 -0.99 3.64 0.13
N LEU A 228 -2.19 4.01 -0.34
CA LEU A 228 -2.96 3.23 -1.32
C LEU A 228 -2.18 3.08 -2.63
N ALA A 229 -1.24 3.98 -2.91
CA ALA A 229 -0.36 3.86 -4.05
C ALA A 229 0.47 2.58 -4.03
N VAL A 230 0.89 2.08 -2.86
CA VAL A 230 1.77 0.89 -2.76
C VAL A 230 1.10 -0.36 -3.35
N PRO A 231 -0.10 -0.78 -2.89
CA PRO A 231 -0.78 -1.93 -3.48
C PRO A 231 -1.24 -1.68 -4.92
N VAL A 232 -1.60 -0.44 -5.29
CA VAL A 232 -1.95 -0.09 -6.68
C VAL A 232 -0.75 -0.29 -7.61
N ILE A 233 0.43 0.20 -7.23
CA ILE A 233 1.68 0.02 -7.99
C ILE A 233 1.99 -1.47 -8.18
N LEU A 234 1.90 -2.26 -7.11
CA LEU A 234 2.16 -3.70 -7.18
C LEU A 234 1.19 -4.38 -8.14
N ALA A 235 -0.11 -4.13 -8.00
CA ALA A 235 -1.15 -4.72 -8.85
C ALA A 235 -0.97 -4.32 -10.32
N THR A 236 -0.77 -3.03 -10.61
CA THR A 236 -0.57 -2.55 -11.98
C THR A 236 0.72 -3.10 -12.59
N ALA A 237 1.82 -3.18 -11.84
CA ALA A 237 3.07 -3.74 -12.34
C ALA A 237 2.95 -5.23 -12.67
N LEU A 238 2.26 -6.01 -11.82
CA LEU A 238 1.93 -7.41 -12.11
C LEU A 238 1.10 -7.54 -13.39
N GLN A 239 0.05 -6.72 -13.55
CA GLN A 239 -0.78 -6.71 -14.76
C GLN A 239 0.01 -6.33 -16.01
N ASN A 240 0.91 -5.34 -15.93
CA ASN A 240 1.78 -4.94 -17.04
C ASN A 240 2.79 -6.02 -17.44
N GLN A 241 3.08 -6.98 -16.55
CA GLN A 241 3.87 -8.18 -16.85
C GLN A 241 3.00 -9.37 -17.30
N GLY A 242 1.72 -9.16 -17.58
CA GLY A 242 0.81 -10.19 -18.10
C GLY A 242 0.27 -11.14 -17.05
N LYS A 243 0.48 -10.87 -15.74
CA LYS A 243 -0.02 -11.71 -14.66
C LYS A 243 -1.54 -11.56 -14.49
N ASN A 244 -2.20 -12.62 -14.02
CA ASN A 244 -3.62 -12.59 -13.68
C ASN A 244 -3.78 -12.01 -12.26
N VAL A 245 -4.27 -10.78 -12.17
CA VAL A 245 -4.39 -10.04 -10.92
C VAL A 245 -5.85 -9.69 -10.61
N ASP A 246 -6.36 -10.25 -9.52
CA ASP A 246 -7.60 -9.86 -8.85
C ASP A 246 -7.25 -8.85 -7.74
N PHE A 247 -7.40 -7.57 -8.01
CA PHE A 247 -7.10 -6.49 -7.07
C PHE A 247 -8.36 -5.71 -6.69
N ALA A 248 -8.54 -5.47 -5.39
CA ALA A 248 -9.60 -4.60 -4.88
C ALA A 248 -9.15 -3.86 -3.61
N LEU A 249 -9.72 -2.66 -3.43
CA LEU A 249 -9.75 -2.02 -2.13
C LEU A 249 -10.96 -2.57 -1.33
N ALA A 250 -10.91 -2.67 0.00
CA ALA A 250 -11.95 -3.33 0.82
C ALA A 250 -12.69 -2.38 1.81
N TRP A 251 -13.98 -2.68 2.13
CA TRP A 251 -14.93 -1.78 2.83
C TRP A 251 -15.16 -2.17 4.26
N GLY A 252 -15.33 -1.16 5.10
CA GLY A 252 -15.69 -1.34 6.50
C GLY A 252 -14.61 -2.02 7.33
N VAL A 253 -13.42 -2.25 6.75
CA VAL A 253 -12.29 -2.90 7.41
C VAL A 253 -11.12 -1.93 7.51
N GLY A 254 -10.35 -2.04 8.60
CA GLY A 254 -9.07 -1.33 8.76
C GLY A 254 -7.90 -2.19 8.28
N HIS A 255 -6.69 -1.91 8.79
CA HIS A 255 -5.52 -2.75 8.53
C HIS A 255 -5.73 -4.18 9.01
N GLY A 256 -5.53 -5.15 8.13
CA GLY A 256 -5.72 -6.57 8.41
C GLY A 256 -5.92 -7.42 7.16
N GLY A 257 -6.24 -8.68 7.37
CA GLY A 257 -6.51 -9.66 6.31
C GLY A 257 -7.61 -10.64 6.70
N ASP A 258 -7.85 -11.63 5.85
CA ASP A 258 -8.77 -12.75 6.08
C ASP A 258 -10.22 -12.35 6.40
N TYR A 259 -10.62 -11.11 6.07
CA TYR A 259 -11.98 -10.61 6.32
C TYR A 259 -13.00 -11.01 5.25
N ASP A 260 -12.55 -11.60 4.14
CA ASP A 260 -13.36 -11.98 2.97
C ASP A 260 -13.11 -13.44 2.55
N LEU A 261 -12.99 -14.36 3.52
CA LEU A 261 -12.64 -15.77 3.27
C LEU A 261 -13.52 -16.47 2.24
N ASN A 262 -14.82 -16.15 2.17
CA ASN A 262 -15.70 -16.72 1.14
C ASN A 262 -15.25 -16.31 -0.26
N GLU A 263 -14.92 -15.03 -0.49
CA GLU A 263 -14.40 -14.55 -1.78
C GLU A 263 -13.01 -15.12 -2.09
N LEU A 264 -12.16 -15.27 -1.06
CA LEU A 264 -10.85 -15.91 -1.20
C LEU A 264 -11.00 -17.38 -1.64
N PHE A 265 -11.89 -18.13 -0.99
CA PHE A 265 -12.13 -19.53 -1.32
C PHE A 265 -12.80 -19.70 -2.67
N ASP A 266 -13.76 -18.85 -3.04
CA ASP A 266 -14.37 -18.86 -4.37
C ASP A 266 -13.33 -18.59 -5.47
N TRP A 267 -12.43 -17.63 -5.25
CA TRP A 267 -11.30 -17.35 -6.16
C TRP A 267 -10.36 -18.55 -6.28
N ALA A 268 -9.97 -19.16 -5.16
CA ALA A 268 -9.09 -20.33 -5.14
C ALA A 268 -9.75 -21.55 -5.82
N ASP A 269 -11.02 -21.83 -5.52
CA ASP A 269 -11.80 -22.91 -6.11
C ASP A 269 -11.89 -22.78 -7.63
N LYS A 270 -12.13 -21.56 -8.12
CA LYS A 270 -12.18 -21.27 -9.55
C LYS A 270 -10.83 -21.57 -10.21
N LEU A 271 -9.72 -21.08 -9.64
CA LEU A 271 -8.38 -21.30 -10.17
C LEU A 271 -8.00 -22.79 -10.22
N VAL A 272 -8.28 -23.53 -9.15
CA VAL A 272 -7.98 -24.97 -9.06
C VAL A 272 -8.79 -25.77 -10.09
N LYS A 273 -10.08 -25.45 -10.26
CA LYS A 273 -10.96 -26.09 -11.24
C LYS A 273 -10.52 -25.79 -12.68
N GLU A 274 -10.22 -24.54 -13.00
CA GLU A 274 -9.80 -24.11 -14.34
C GLU A 274 -8.44 -24.71 -14.76
N ASN A 275 -7.54 -24.94 -13.80
CA ASN A 275 -6.20 -25.49 -14.06
C ASN A 275 -6.11 -27.01 -13.85
N GLY A 276 -7.23 -27.71 -13.66
CA GLY A 276 -7.25 -29.17 -13.53
C GLY A 276 -6.44 -29.71 -12.35
N VAL A 277 -6.24 -28.90 -11.31
CA VAL A 277 -5.49 -29.30 -10.11
C VAL A 277 -6.37 -30.26 -9.31
N VAL A 278 -6.04 -31.56 -9.39
CA VAL A 278 -6.80 -32.63 -8.72
C VAL A 278 -6.29 -32.81 -7.29
N LYS A 279 -7.16 -33.10 -6.34
CA LYS A 279 -6.74 -33.52 -4.99
C LYS A 279 -5.77 -34.70 -5.12
N SER A 280 -4.55 -34.54 -4.60
CA SER A 280 -3.66 -35.68 -4.37
C SER A 280 -4.38 -36.66 -3.46
N LYS A 281 -4.50 -37.92 -3.90
CA LYS A 281 -5.01 -39.01 -3.06
C LYS A 281 -4.09 -39.28 -1.88
#